data_AF-A0A1L3ZQR8-F1
#
_entry.id   AF-A0A1L3ZQR8-F1
#
_cell.length_a   1.000
_cell.length_b   1.000
_cell.length_c   1.000
_cell.angle_alpha   90.00
_cell.angle_beta   90.00
_cell.angle_gamma   90.00
#
_symmetry.space_group_name_H-M   'P 1'
#
loop_
_entity.id
_entity.type
_entity.pdbx_description
1 polymer ?
#
loop_
_entity_poly.entity_id
_entity_poly.type
_entity_poly.pdbx_seq_one_letter_code
_entity_poly.pdbx_strand_id
1 'polypeptide(L)'
;MTAGQFNLLAEAKGEIERMGPNPAVLGRQGENQSGRANLVRQQAGLTEQAIVFGGIESWELRVYRQMWNRAKQYWQAPDYVRVTDDLGAPEFIGINQPIPGPPQVVMGPQGVPMIQPSVLGYENALAEMDVDITRTAKTDDKVSREQLDKLQDAATANQIDLLKFCAYAGVHSLKEIRAADFEQALAAMQKKAKKNGHAGAMQ
;
A
#
# COMPACT_ATOMS: atom_id res chain seq x y z
N MET A 1 27.37 -53.48 -7.68
CA MET A 1 27.45 -52.00 -7.76
C MET A 1 26.07 -51.35 -7.93
N THR A 2 25.13 -51.97 -8.66
CA THR A 2 23.75 -51.50 -8.89
C THR A 2 22.84 -51.50 -7.65
N ALA A 3 22.97 -52.47 -6.74
CA ALA A 3 22.13 -52.53 -5.52
C ALA A 3 22.40 -51.40 -4.52
N GLY A 4 23.66 -50.95 -4.40
CA GLY A 4 24.02 -49.81 -3.54
C GLY A 4 23.48 -48.49 -4.06
N GLN A 5 23.49 -48.30 -5.39
CA GLN A 5 22.89 -47.12 -6.04
C GLN A 5 21.36 -47.09 -5.87
N PHE A 6 20.71 -48.26 -5.91
CA PHE A 6 19.26 -48.35 -5.68
C PHE A 6 18.89 -48.01 -4.22
N ASN A 7 19.68 -48.46 -3.25
CA ASN A 7 19.48 -48.10 -1.84
C ASN A 7 19.70 -46.60 -1.59
N LEU A 8 20.74 -46.01 -2.17
CA LEU A 8 20.97 -44.56 -2.10
C LEU A 8 19.84 -43.76 -2.76
N LEU A 9 19.29 -44.24 -3.89
CA LEU A 9 18.15 -43.62 -4.54
C LEU A 9 16.88 -43.69 -3.67
N ALA A 10 16.64 -44.84 -3.01
CA ALA A 10 15.50 -45.02 -2.12
C ALA A 10 15.59 -44.12 -0.88
N GLU A 11 16.78 -43.98 -0.31
CA GLU A 11 17.07 -43.07 0.80
C GLU A 11 16.89 -41.60 0.39
N ALA A 12 17.49 -41.19 -0.74
CA ALA A 12 17.36 -39.83 -1.27
C ALA A 12 15.91 -39.45 -1.60
N LYS A 13 15.10 -40.39 -2.13
CA LYS A 13 13.66 -40.17 -2.33
C LYS A 13 12.92 -39.96 -1.01
N GLY A 14 13.25 -40.74 0.02
CA GLY A 14 12.67 -40.60 1.36
C GLY A 14 13.03 -39.27 2.02
N GLU A 15 14.24 -38.75 1.80
CA GLU A 15 14.66 -37.43 2.27
C GLU A 15 13.98 -36.29 1.51
N ILE A 16 13.85 -36.39 0.18
CA ILE A 16 13.14 -35.39 -0.64
C ILE A 16 11.67 -35.28 -0.23
N GLU A 17 10.98 -36.40 0.02
CA GLU A 17 9.61 -36.40 0.54
C GLU A 17 9.49 -35.75 1.92
N ARG A 18 10.57 -35.77 2.71
CA ARG A 18 10.64 -35.17 4.05
C ARG A 18 10.98 -33.67 4.00
N MET A 19 11.67 -33.22 2.95
CA MET A 19 11.98 -31.80 2.69
C MET A 19 10.79 -31.00 2.15
N GLY A 20 9.68 -31.65 1.80
CA GLY A 20 8.43 -30.98 1.47
C GLY A 20 7.76 -30.34 2.71
N PRO A 21 6.89 -29.32 2.53
CA PRO A 21 6.19 -28.67 3.63
C PRO A 21 5.41 -29.69 4.47
N ASN A 22 5.95 -29.97 5.66
CA ASN A 22 5.35 -30.77 6.74
C ASN A 22 4.76 -32.13 6.30
N PRO A 23 5.54 -33.25 6.33
CA PRO A 23 5.04 -34.60 6.03
C PRO A 23 3.88 -35.08 6.93
N ALA A 24 3.53 -34.35 8.00
CA ALA A 24 2.33 -34.58 8.80
C ALA A 24 1.02 -34.06 8.16
N VAL A 25 1.11 -33.22 7.12
CA VAL A 25 -0.03 -32.70 6.35
C VAL A 25 -0.42 -33.67 5.22
N LEU A 26 0.53 -34.44 4.68
CA LEU A 26 0.31 -35.37 3.57
C LEU A 26 -0.32 -36.72 3.95
N GLY A 27 -0.97 -36.82 5.12
CA GLY A 27 -1.92 -37.91 5.39
C GLY A 27 -1.32 -39.31 5.57
N ARG A 28 -0.08 -39.45 6.06
CA ARG A 28 0.52 -40.79 6.24
C ARG A 28 0.06 -41.60 7.47
N GLN A 29 -0.90 -41.14 8.28
CA GLN A 29 -1.50 -41.97 9.35
C GLN A 29 -2.98 -41.64 9.67
N GLY A 30 -3.85 -42.62 9.38
CA GLY A 30 -5.09 -42.94 10.09
C GLY A 30 -6.34 -42.10 9.74
N GLU A 31 -7.41 -42.78 9.31
CA GLU A 31 -8.78 -42.28 9.05
C GLU A 31 -9.47 -41.55 10.24
N ASN A 32 -8.78 -41.26 11.35
CA ASN A 32 -9.33 -40.67 12.57
C ASN A 32 -8.78 -39.27 12.93
N GLN A 33 -8.15 -38.55 12.01
CA GLN A 33 -7.71 -37.16 12.25
C GLN A 33 -8.91 -36.20 12.24
N SER A 34 -9.18 -35.50 13.34
CA SER A 34 -10.25 -34.49 13.36
C SER A 34 -9.91 -33.32 12.43
N GLY A 35 -10.91 -32.72 11.78
CA GLY A 35 -10.70 -31.53 10.92
C GLY A 35 -10.00 -30.37 11.66
N ARG A 36 -10.19 -30.26 12.98
CA ARG A 36 -9.43 -29.32 13.83
C ARG A 36 -7.94 -29.67 13.92
N ALA A 37 -7.59 -30.95 14.03
CA ALA A 37 -6.19 -31.38 14.02
C ALA A 37 -5.50 -31.06 12.68
N ASN A 38 -6.20 -31.21 11.56
CA ASN A 38 -5.69 -30.80 10.25
C ASN A 38 -5.52 -29.27 10.14
N LEU A 39 -6.47 -28.47 10.63
CA LEU A 39 -6.33 -27.00 10.66
C LEU A 39 -5.14 -26.55 11.53
N VAL A 40 -4.96 -27.15 12.71
CA VAL A 40 -3.83 -26.84 13.59
C VAL A 40 -2.50 -27.19 12.92
N ARG A 41 -2.42 -28.29 12.15
CA ARG A 41 -1.22 -28.64 11.39
C ARG A 41 -0.95 -27.71 10.21
N GLN A 42 -1.99 -27.26 9.52
CA GLN A 42 -1.87 -26.24 8.47
C GLN A 42 -1.34 -24.93 9.08
N GLN A 43 -1.88 -24.50 10.22
CA GLN A 43 -1.39 -23.34 10.95
C GLN A 43 0.06 -23.51 11.41
N ALA A 44 0.45 -24.68 11.91
CA ALA A 44 1.84 -25.00 12.27
C ALA A 44 2.79 -24.99 11.06
N GLY A 45 2.33 -25.45 9.89
CA GLY A 45 3.08 -25.36 8.64
C GLY A 45 3.27 -23.92 8.15
N LEU A 46 2.30 -23.05 8.42
CA LEU A 46 2.39 -21.61 8.14
C LEU A 46 3.33 -20.89 9.12
N THR A 47 3.39 -21.30 10.39
CA THR A 47 4.30 -20.68 11.37
C THR A 47 5.78 -20.94 11.05
N GLU A 48 6.12 -22.12 10.54
CA GLU A 48 7.49 -22.41 10.08
C GLU A 48 7.88 -21.55 8.87
N GLN A 49 6.92 -21.28 7.97
CA GLN A 49 7.15 -20.42 6.81
C GLN A 49 7.13 -18.92 7.15
N ALA A 50 6.51 -18.53 8.27
CA ALA A 50 6.38 -17.14 8.69
C ALA A 50 7.74 -16.45 8.88
N ILE A 51 8.78 -17.19 9.30
CA ILE A 51 10.13 -16.63 9.46
C ILE A 51 10.74 -16.26 8.10
N VAL A 52 10.57 -17.13 7.09
CA VAL A 52 11.07 -16.90 5.74
C VAL A 52 10.33 -15.73 5.09
N PHE A 53 9.00 -15.73 5.18
CA PHE A 53 8.18 -14.63 4.65
C PHE A 53 8.49 -13.31 5.37
N GLY A 54 8.58 -13.28 6.70
CA GLY A 54 8.95 -12.09 7.45
C GLY A 54 10.33 -11.54 7.08
N GLY A 55 11.28 -12.42 6.74
CA GLY A 55 12.59 -12.05 6.21
C GLY A 55 12.51 -11.35 4.85
N ILE A 56 11.69 -11.87 3.94
CA ILE A 56 11.43 -11.27 2.62
C ILE A 56 10.74 -9.91 2.79
N GLU A 57 9.72 -9.80 3.61
CA GLU A 57 9.00 -8.54 3.86
C GLU A 57 9.93 -7.46 4.43
N SER A 58 10.79 -7.85 5.38
CA SER A 58 11.80 -6.96 5.94
C SER A 58 12.83 -6.53 4.90
N TRP A 59 13.20 -7.41 3.97
CA TRP A 59 14.12 -7.09 2.88
C TRP A 59 13.50 -6.13 1.88
N GLU A 60 12.27 -6.38 1.44
CA GLU A 60 11.50 -5.47 0.57
C GLU A 60 11.42 -4.06 1.17
N LEU A 61 11.06 -3.97 2.46
CA LEU A 61 10.98 -2.69 3.16
C LEU A 61 12.32 -1.93 3.17
N ARG A 62 13.44 -2.64 3.37
CA ARG A 62 14.78 -2.03 3.28
C ARG A 62 15.09 -1.53 1.87
N VAL A 63 14.71 -2.27 0.84
CA VAL A 63 14.90 -1.86 -0.56
C VAL A 63 14.13 -0.57 -0.85
N TYR A 64 12.85 -0.50 -0.46
CA TYR A 64 12.05 0.72 -0.66
C TYR A 64 12.63 1.92 0.08
N ARG A 65 13.10 1.75 1.33
CA ARG A 65 13.80 2.82 2.08
C ARG A 65 15.07 3.30 1.38
N GLN A 66 15.85 2.39 0.79
CA GLN A 66 17.04 2.78 0.03
C GLN A 66 16.70 3.52 -1.25
N MET A 67 15.66 3.10 -1.97
CA MET A 67 15.17 3.82 -3.15
C MET A 67 14.74 5.24 -2.78
N TRP A 68 13.99 5.39 -1.69
CA TRP A 68 13.56 6.69 -1.18
C TRP A 68 14.73 7.61 -0.84
N ASN A 69 15.71 7.12 -0.09
CA ASN A 69 16.88 7.92 0.28
C ASN A 69 17.68 8.39 -0.94
N ARG A 70 17.74 7.60 -2.01
CA ARG A 70 18.37 8.02 -3.28
C ARG A 70 17.53 9.07 -4.00
N ALA A 71 16.21 8.92 -4.00
CA ALA A 71 15.31 9.93 -4.54
C ALA A 71 15.51 11.27 -3.80
N LYS A 72 15.55 11.29 -2.46
CA LYS A 72 15.84 12.50 -1.67
C LYS A 72 17.17 13.18 -2.03
N GLN A 73 18.21 12.39 -2.35
CA GLN A 73 19.55 12.93 -2.64
C GLN A 73 19.67 13.49 -4.06
N TYR A 74 19.09 12.82 -5.05
CA TYR A 74 19.38 13.10 -6.47
C TYR A 74 18.20 13.69 -7.24
N TRP A 75 16.97 13.55 -6.77
CA TRP A 75 15.79 13.98 -7.50
C TRP A 75 15.44 15.43 -7.20
N GLN A 76 15.75 16.32 -8.13
CA GLN A 76 15.47 17.76 -8.04
C GLN A 76 14.46 18.24 -9.09
N ALA A 77 14.10 17.40 -10.07
CA ALA A 77 13.13 17.75 -11.09
C ALA A 77 11.71 17.87 -10.50
N PRO A 78 10.87 18.80 -11.02
CA PRO A 78 9.45 18.86 -10.70
C PRO A 78 8.74 17.60 -11.23
N ASP A 79 7.92 16.97 -10.40
CA ASP A 79 7.13 15.80 -10.79
C ASP A 79 5.81 15.75 -10.00
N TYR A 80 4.93 14.79 -10.35
CA TYR A 80 3.65 14.55 -9.71
C TYR A 80 3.55 13.13 -9.17
N VAL A 81 3.23 13.01 -7.89
CA VAL A 81 2.92 11.72 -7.27
C VAL A 81 1.42 11.55 -7.17
N ARG A 82 0.92 10.42 -7.68
CA ARG A 82 -0.49 10.05 -7.55
C ARG A 82 -0.75 9.52 -6.14
N VAL A 83 -1.77 10.08 -5.48
CA VAL A 83 -2.28 9.56 -4.22
C VAL A 83 -3.34 8.52 -4.53
N THR A 84 -3.04 7.28 -4.19
CA THR A 84 -4.00 6.17 -4.20
C THR A 84 -4.41 5.86 -2.75
N ASP A 85 -5.64 5.39 -2.55
CA ASP A 85 -6.18 4.90 -1.27
C ASP A 85 -6.68 5.96 -0.23
N ASP A 86 -6.58 7.28 -0.45
CA ASP A 86 -7.27 8.30 0.41
C ASP A 86 -8.40 9.01 -0.33
N LEU A 87 -9.65 8.57 -0.09
CA LEU A 87 -10.83 9.07 -0.82
C LEU A 87 -11.25 10.52 -0.50
N GLY A 88 -10.48 11.23 0.34
CA GLY A 88 -10.63 12.65 0.61
C GLY A 88 -9.44 13.52 0.17
N ALA A 89 -8.35 12.93 -0.34
CA ALA A 89 -7.13 13.64 -0.72
C ALA A 89 -7.14 14.08 -2.19
N PRO A 90 -6.35 15.12 -2.56
CA PRO A 90 -6.08 15.42 -3.96
C PRO A 90 -5.44 14.21 -4.66
N GLU A 91 -5.89 13.90 -5.87
CA GLU A 91 -5.44 12.72 -6.62
C GLU A 91 -3.96 12.80 -7.02
N PHE A 92 -3.42 14.02 -7.18
CA PHE A 92 -2.01 14.26 -7.50
C PHE A 92 -1.43 15.34 -6.57
N ILE A 93 -0.22 15.09 -6.10
CA ILE A 93 0.60 16.04 -5.33
C ILE A 93 1.83 16.39 -6.16
N GLY A 94 2.05 17.69 -6.38
CA GLY A 94 3.25 18.19 -7.03
C GLY A 94 4.44 18.19 -6.07
N ILE A 95 5.57 17.67 -6.52
CA ILE A 95 6.85 17.61 -5.81
C ILE A 95 7.85 18.50 -6.55
N ASN A 96 8.74 19.17 -5.79
CA ASN A 96 9.79 20.04 -6.31
C ASN A 96 9.26 21.15 -7.25
N GLN A 97 8.11 21.75 -6.95
CA GLN A 97 7.54 22.79 -7.81
C GLN A 97 8.24 24.14 -7.56
N PRO A 98 8.82 24.80 -8.57
CA PRO A 98 9.55 26.05 -8.37
C PRO A 98 8.58 27.18 -7.99
N ILE A 99 8.86 27.88 -6.89
CA ILE A 99 8.11 29.05 -6.46
C ILE A 99 8.69 30.28 -7.18
N PRO A 100 7.94 30.91 -8.11
CA PRO A 100 8.41 32.10 -8.81
C PRO A 100 8.52 33.27 -7.82
N GLY A 101 9.71 33.83 -7.71
CA GLY A 101 10.00 35.02 -6.92
C GLY A 101 9.76 36.31 -7.72
N PRO A 102 9.83 37.48 -7.06
CA PRO A 102 9.69 38.75 -7.72
C PRO A 102 10.78 38.92 -8.81
N PRO A 103 10.43 39.48 -9.98
CA PRO A 103 11.37 39.67 -11.08
C PRO A 103 12.54 40.53 -10.62
N GLN A 104 13.76 40.02 -10.76
CA GLN A 104 14.97 40.77 -10.44
C GLN A 104 15.51 41.42 -11.72
N VAL A 105 15.79 42.71 -11.63
CA VAL A 105 16.43 43.46 -12.72
C VAL A 105 17.93 43.25 -12.59
N VAL A 106 18.50 42.39 -13.43
CA VAL A 106 19.94 42.11 -13.47
C VAL A 106 20.52 42.85 -14.68
N MET A 107 21.67 43.48 -14.47
CA MET A 107 22.38 44.18 -15.54
C MET A 107 23.11 43.14 -16.42
N GLY A 108 22.68 43.00 -17.67
CA GLY A 108 23.28 42.04 -18.60
C GLY A 108 24.70 42.45 -19.02
N PRO A 109 25.47 41.55 -19.67
CA PRO A 109 26.85 41.80 -20.10
C PRO A 109 27.03 43.03 -21.03
N GLN A 110 25.97 43.48 -21.70
CA GLN A 110 25.95 44.70 -22.53
C GLN A 110 25.39 45.95 -21.82
N GLY A 111 25.22 45.93 -20.49
CA GLY A 111 24.76 47.09 -19.72
C GLY A 111 23.25 47.40 -19.83
N VAL A 112 22.48 46.53 -20.49
CA VAL A 112 21.01 46.62 -20.54
C VAL A 112 20.37 45.89 -19.35
N PRO A 113 19.39 46.49 -18.66
CA PRO A 113 18.66 45.83 -17.59
C PRO A 113 17.77 44.73 -18.17
N MET A 114 18.01 43.48 -17.78
CA MET A 114 17.18 42.33 -18.11
C MET A 114 16.36 41.90 -16.89
N ILE A 115 15.10 41.54 -17.14
CA ILE A 115 14.24 40.94 -16.11
C ILE A 115 14.55 39.45 -16.06
N GLN A 116 15.19 39.01 -14.97
CA GLN A 116 15.46 37.60 -14.70
C GLN A 116 14.35 37.05 -13.79
N PRO A 117 13.63 35.98 -14.19
CA PRO A 117 12.76 35.26 -13.27
C PRO A 117 13.61 34.66 -12.16
N SER A 118 13.33 35.05 -10.91
CA SER A 118 13.99 34.48 -9.73
C SER A 118 13.18 33.29 -9.24
N VAL A 119 13.84 32.22 -8.79
CA VAL A 119 13.19 31.11 -8.08
C VAL A 119 13.48 31.30 -6.60
N LEU A 120 12.44 31.54 -5.80
CA LEU A 120 12.58 31.87 -4.38
C LEU A 120 12.74 30.61 -3.51
N GLY A 121 12.34 29.46 -4.04
CA GLY A 121 12.42 28.16 -3.39
C GLY A 121 11.65 27.11 -4.19
N TYR A 122 11.52 25.91 -3.61
CA TYR A 122 10.72 24.82 -4.17
C TYR A 122 9.62 24.46 -3.17
N GLU A 123 8.38 24.36 -3.65
CA GLU A 123 7.28 23.78 -2.91
C GLU A 123 7.43 22.25 -2.89
N ASN A 124 7.19 21.65 -1.72
CA ASN A 124 7.30 20.20 -1.50
C ASN A 124 8.64 19.62 -1.98
N ALA A 125 9.74 20.21 -1.52
CA ALA A 125 11.08 19.71 -1.84
C ALA A 125 11.27 18.28 -1.33
N LEU A 126 11.55 17.34 -2.24
CA LEU A 126 11.70 15.93 -1.91
C LEU A 126 12.80 15.67 -0.86
N ALA A 127 13.85 16.51 -0.88
CA ALA A 127 14.97 16.43 0.06
C ALA A 127 14.55 16.72 1.52
N GLU A 128 13.56 17.58 1.73
CA GLU A 128 13.08 17.96 3.05
C GLU A 128 11.90 17.11 3.52
N MET A 129 11.21 16.43 2.60
CA MET A 129 10.03 15.64 2.91
C MET A 129 10.38 14.38 3.73
N ASP A 130 9.70 14.19 4.86
CA ASP A 130 9.81 12.99 5.69
C ASP A 130 8.57 12.11 5.48
N VAL A 131 8.80 10.87 5.04
CA VAL A 131 7.75 9.92 4.67
C VAL A 131 8.09 8.58 5.25
N ASP A 132 7.11 7.97 5.93
CA ASP A 132 7.20 6.59 6.36
C ASP A 132 6.67 5.65 5.27
N ILE A 133 7.40 4.57 5.04
CA ILE A 133 7.03 3.54 4.05
C ILE A 133 6.44 2.39 4.82
N THR A 134 5.14 2.18 4.67
CA THR A 134 4.43 1.05 5.26
C THR A 134 4.00 0.07 4.19
N ARG A 135 4.05 -1.22 4.51
CA ARG A 135 3.57 -2.29 3.64
C ARG A 135 2.40 -2.98 4.34
N THR A 136 1.23 -2.87 3.74
CA THR A 136 0.02 -3.53 4.24
C THR A 136 -0.31 -4.71 3.34
N ALA A 137 -0.32 -5.91 3.91
CA ALA A 137 -0.90 -7.07 3.24
C ALA A 137 -2.43 -6.87 3.22
N LYS A 138 -3.00 -6.58 2.04
CA LYS A 138 -4.46 -6.49 1.89
C LYS A 138 -5.02 -7.91 1.76
N THR A 139 -5.82 -8.34 2.73
CA THR A 139 -6.64 -9.56 2.60
C THR A 139 -7.79 -9.27 1.64
N ASP A 140 -8.11 -10.21 0.75
CA ASP A 140 -9.15 -10.05 -0.28
C ASP A 140 -10.58 -10.30 0.26
N ASP A 141 -10.75 -10.27 1.58
CA ASP A 141 -12.04 -10.47 2.21
C ASP A 141 -12.95 -9.27 1.91
N LYS A 142 -14.18 -9.56 1.49
CA LYS A 142 -15.20 -8.53 1.25
C LYS A 142 -15.73 -7.97 2.56
N VAL A 143 -16.17 -6.71 2.53
CA VAL A 143 -16.82 -6.04 3.66
C VAL A 143 -18.00 -6.86 4.19
N SER A 144 -18.13 -6.99 5.51
CA SER A 144 -19.23 -7.72 6.16
C SER A 144 -20.56 -6.97 6.00
N ARG A 145 -21.70 -7.66 6.19
CA ARG A 145 -23.02 -7.01 6.11
C ARG A 145 -23.15 -5.82 7.06
N GLU A 146 -22.67 -5.95 8.30
CA GLU A 146 -22.72 -4.89 9.31
C GLU A 146 -21.85 -3.67 8.95
N GLN A 147 -20.70 -3.91 8.33
CA GLN A 147 -19.83 -2.84 7.86
C GLN A 147 -20.43 -2.13 6.63
N LEU A 148 -21.09 -2.88 5.75
CA LEU A 148 -21.77 -2.32 4.59
C LEU A 148 -22.93 -1.40 5.02
N ASP A 149 -23.72 -1.81 6.02
CA ASP A 149 -24.80 -0.98 6.58
C ASP A 149 -24.25 0.33 7.15
N LYS A 150 -23.14 0.28 7.89
CA LYS A 150 -22.46 1.49 8.40
C LYS A 150 -21.99 2.43 7.29
N LEU A 151 -21.50 1.91 6.16
CA LEU A 151 -21.13 2.74 5.01
C LEU A 151 -22.35 3.35 4.34
N GLN A 152 -23.49 2.64 4.28
CA GLN A 152 -24.73 3.17 3.73
C GLN A 152 -25.31 4.28 4.61
N ASP A 153 -25.28 4.11 5.92
CA ASP A 153 -25.69 5.14 6.88
C ASP A 153 -24.80 6.38 6.77
N ALA A 154 -23.48 6.19 6.67
CA ALA A 154 -22.52 7.29 6.50
C ALA A 154 -22.67 8.00 5.14
N ALA A 155 -23.00 7.28 4.07
CA ALA A 155 -23.26 7.87 2.76
C ALA A 155 -24.55 8.70 2.75
N THR A 156 -25.60 8.20 3.41
CA THR A 156 -26.90 8.87 3.53
C THR A 156 -26.79 10.12 4.40
N ALA A 157 -26.10 10.04 5.54
CA ALA A 157 -25.89 11.15 6.45
C ALA A 157 -25.12 12.32 5.80
N ASN A 158 -24.20 12.01 4.88
CA ASN A 158 -23.32 13.01 4.25
C ASN A 158 -23.74 13.39 2.82
N GLN A 159 -24.90 12.92 2.34
CA GLN A 159 -25.39 13.13 0.97
C GLN A 159 -24.32 12.87 -0.11
N ILE A 160 -23.59 11.77 0.04
CA ILE A 160 -22.52 11.42 -0.90
C ILE A 160 -23.12 10.68 -2.09
N ASP A 161 -22.78 11.15 -3.30
CA ASP A 161 -23.08 10.43 -4.53
C ASP A 161 -22.34 9.09 -4.56
N LEU A 162 -23.08 8.01 -4.30
CA LEU A 162 -22.61 6.65 -4.23
C LEU A 162 -21.91 6.21 -5.52
N LEU A 163 -22.37 6.70 -6.69
CA LEU A 163 -21.78 6.34 -7.98
C LEU A 163 -20.37 6.92 -8.12
N LYS A 164 -20.20 8.19 -7.76
CA LYS A 164 -18.89 8.86 -7.78
C LYS A 164 -17.94 8.28 -6.73
N PHE A 165 -18.47 7.90 -5.57
CA PHE A 165 -17.68 7.25 -4.53
C PHE A 165 -17.18 5.86 -4.97
N CYS A 166 -18.06 5.03 -5.54
CA CYS A 166 -17.69 3.71 -6.05
C CYS A 166 -16.68 3.82 -7.21
N ALA A 167 -16.90 4.74 -8.16
CA ALA A 167 -15.97 5.00 -9.25
C ALA A 167 -14.57 5.43 -8.75
N TYR A 168 -14.53 6.30 -7.74
CA TYR A 168 -13.29 6.74 -7.13
C TYR A 168 -12.57 5.60 -6.36
N ALA A 169 -13.32 4.73 -5.69
CA ALA A 169 -12.77 3.54 -5.05
C ALA A 169 -12.31 2.46 -6.05
N GLY A 170 -12.60 2.62 -7.35
CA GLY A 170 -12.31 1.63 -8.39
C GLY A 170 -13.22 0.39 -8.33
N VAL A 171 -14.41 0.54 -7.73
CA VAL A 171 -15.35 -0.56 -7.45
C VAL A 171 -16.71 -0.29 -8.13
N HIS A 172 -17.43 -1.31 -8.57
CA HIS A 172 -18.74 -1.12 -9.20
C HIS A 172 -19.88 -0.93 -8.19
N SER A 173 -19.74 -1.49 -6.98
CA SER A 173 -20.73 -1.33 -5.91
C SER A 173 -20.09 -1.33 -4.52
N LEU A 174 -20.74 -0.69 -3.53
CA LEU A 174 -20.31 -0.68 -2.12
C LEU A 174 -20.03 -2.08 -1.54
N LYS A 175 -20.66 -3.12 -2.07
CA LYS A 175 -20.53 -4.51 -1.59
C LYS A 175 -19.19 -5.16 -1.94
N GLU A 176 -18.53 -4.61 -2.93
CA GLU A 176 -17.26 -5.10 -3.46
C GLU A 176 -16.07 -4.38 -2.83
N ILE A 177 -16.33 -3.43 -1.92
CA ILE A 177 -15.28 -2.86 -1.08
C ILE A 177 -14.68 -4.00 -0.24
N ARG A 178 -13.36 -3.98 -0.12
CA ARG A 178 -12.61 -4.95 0.68
C ARG A 178 -12.68 -4.56 2.15
N ALA A 179 -12.76 -5.53 3.04
CA ALA A 179 -12.85 -5.30 4.48
C ALA A 179 -11.67 -4.48 5.01
N ALA A 180 -10.48 -4.63 4.41
CA ALA A 180 -9.29 -3.86 4.73
C ALA A 180 -9.45 -2.34 4.45
N ASP A 181 -10.23 -1.97 3.44
CA ASP A 181 -10.42 -0.58 3.02
C ASP A 181 -11.66 0.06 3.70
N PHE A 182 -12.36 -0.65 4.61
CA PHE A 182 -13.58 -0.18 5.29
C PHE A 182 -13.35 1.09 6.12
N GLU A 183 -12.32 1.10 6.97
CA GLU A 183 -12.01 2.24 7.85
C GLU A 183 -11.65 3.49 7.03
N GLN A 184 -10.90 3.30 5.94
CA GLN A 184 -10.54 4.38 5.02
C GLN A 184 -11.76 4.91 4.27
N ALA A 185 -12.64 4.02 3.82
CA ALA A 185 -13.91 4.37 3.18
C ALA A 185 -14.79 5.22 4.11
N LEU A 186 -14.93 4.80 5.37
CA LEU A 186 -15.73 5.51 6.38
C LEU A 186 -15.11 6.87 6.73
N ALA A 187 -13.80 6.94 6.93
CA ALA A 187 -13.09 8.19 7.20
C ALA A 187 -13.21 9.20 6.03
N ALA A 188 -13.14 8.73 4.79
CA ALA A 188 -13.29 9.60 3.63
C ALA A 188 -14.73 10.13 3.46
N MET A 189 -15.74 9.30 3.74
CA MET A 189 -17.12 9.77 3.79
C MET A 189 -17.32 10.85 4.86
N GLN A 190 -16.70 10.71 6.03
CA GLN A 190 -16.78 11.70 7.11
C GLN A 190 -15.95 12.97 6.85
N LYS A 191 -14.78 12.90 6.21
CA LYS A 191 -13.98 14.09 5.85
C LYS A 191 -14.74 15.01 4.88
N LYS A 192 -15.50 14.46 3.93
CA LYS A 192 -16.35 15.26 3.03
C LYS A 192 -17.44 16.04 3.78
N ALA A 193 -17.98 15.49 4.87
CA ALA A 193 -18.94 16.18 5.73
C ALA A 193 -18.36 17.49 6.34
N LYS A 194 -17.11 17.45 6.83
CA LYS A 194 -16.43 18.63 7.39
C LYS A 194 -16.12 19.69 6.35
N LYS A 195 -15.74 19.29 5.13
CA LYS A 195 -15.44 20.23 4.04
C LYS A 195 -16.69 20.99 3.56
N ASN A 196 -17.85 20.34 3.56
CA ASN A 196 -19.14 20.99 3.26
C ASN A 196 -19.63 21.90 4.41
N GLY A 197 -19.33 21.56 5.68
CA GLY A 197 -19.67 22.41 6.82
C GLY A 197 -18.87 23.72 6.89
N HIS A 198 -17.64 23.76 6.37
CA HIS A 198 -16.81 24.98 6.36
C HIS A 198 -17.15 25.94 5.21
N ALA A 199 -17.73 25.44 4.11
CA ALA A 199 -18.21 26.29 3.01
C ALA A 199 -19.53 27.02 3.35
N GLY A 200 -20.30 26.54 4.33
CA GLY A 200 -21.54 27.17 4.78
C GLY A 200 -21.38 28.26 5.86
N ALA A 201 -20.18 28.47 6.40
CA ALA A 201 -19.91 29.48 7.44
C ALA A 201 -19.24 30.76 6.90
N MET A 202 -19.10 30.87 5.57
CA MET A 202 -18.54 32.03 4.84
C MET A 202 -19.54 32.59 3.82
N GLN A 203 -20.82 32.61 4.19
CA GLN A 203 -21.85 33.48 3.61
C GLN A 203 -22.58 34.22 4.73
#